data_AF-A0AA95GDT0-F1
#
_entry.id   AF-A0AA95GDT0-F1
#
_cell.length_a   1.000
_cell.length_b   1.000
_cell.length_c   1.000
_cell.angle_alpha   90.00
_cell.angle_beta   90.00
_cell.angle_gamma   90.00
#
_symmetry.space_group_name_H-M   'P 1'
#
loop_
_entity.id
_entity.type
_entity.pdbx_description
1 polymer ?
#
loop_
_entity_poly.entity_id
_entity_poly.type
_entity_poly.pdbx_seq_one_letter_code
_entity_poly.pdbx_strand_id
1 'polypeptide(L)'
;MLTMINKYPFMVYLFLFAIYSYCTTECEQGKIMKIISRKKAVEFGQTRFYTGKPCKKGHIAERFTSNGVCVTCAAKHASDYRKEINRLLQQARKMVRAAQEVS
;
A
#
# COMPACT_ATOMS: atom_id res chain seq x y z
N MET A 1 26.46 -58.67 -9.48
CA MET A 1 25.26 -58.30 -10.26
C MET A 1 24.20 -57.87 -9.24
N LEU A 2 24.13 -56.63 -8.76
CA LEU A 2 23.89 -55.36 -9.47
C LEU A 2 22.74 -55.45 -10.48
N THR A 3 21.78 -54.52 -10.32
CA THR A 3 20.59 -54.22 -11.13
C THR A 3 19.37 -55.08 -10.79
N MET A 4 18.35 -54.59 -10.08
CA MET A 4 17.38 -53.61 -10.57
C MET A 4 16.69 -52.84 -9.41
N ILE A 5 17.31 -51.75 -8.93
CA ILE A 5 16.61 -50.70 -8.17
C ILE A 5 16.87 -49.39 -8.92
N ASN A 6 16.28 -49.19 -10.10
CA ASN A 6 16.26 -47.87 -10.75
C ASN A 6 15.33 -47.80 -11.98
N LYS A 7 14.04 -47.58 -11.73
CA LYS A 7 13.02 -47.17 -12.73
C LYS A 7 11.84 -46.61 -11.93
N TYR A 8 11.87 -45.46 -11.26
CA TYR A 8 12.29 -44.14 -11.69
C TYR A 8 12.32 -43.23 -10.44
N PRO A 9 13.47 -42.86 -9.85
CA PRO A 9 13.53 -41.94 -8.72
C PRO A 9 13.78 -40.48 -9.14
N PHE A 10 13.69 -40.15 -10.43
CA PHE A 10 14.02 -38.80 -10.93
C PHE A 10 12.79 -37.93 -11.25
N MET A 11 11.62 -38.54 -11.50
CA MET A 11 10.39 -37.78 -11.81
C MET A 11 9.61 -37.33 -10.56
N VAL A 12 9.84 -37.94 -9.40
CA VAL A 12 9.23 -37.51 -8.13
C VAL A 12 10.05 -36.39 -7.47
N TYR A 13 11.36 -36.35 -7.74
CA TYR A 13 12.26 -35.33 -7.22
C TYR A 13 12.07 -33.95 -7.86
N LEU A 14 11.62 -33.87 -9.12
CA LEU A 14 11.32 -32.60 -9.78
C LEU A 14 10.06 -31.92 -9.20
N PHE A 15 9.07 -32.71 -8.76
CA PHE A 15 7.88 -32.18 -8.11
C PHE A 15 8.16 -31.77 -6.65
N LEU A 16 9.01 -32.50 -5.91
CA LEU A 16 9.39 -32.11 -4.55
C LEU A 16 10.34 -30.90 -4.51
N PHE A 17 11.23 -30.74 -5.49
CA PHE A 17 12.04 -29.51 -5.62
C PHE A 17 11.21 -28.28 -6.02
N ALA A 18 10.14 -28.46 -6.80
CA ALA A 18 9.24 -27.36 -7.15
C ALA A 18 8.35 -26.91 -5.98
N ILE A 19 8.14 -27.73 -4.94
CA ILE A 19 7.42 -27.29 -3.73
C ILE A 19 8.41 -26.66 -2.73
N TYR A 20 9.65 -27.18 -2.65
CA TYR A 20 10.72 -26.63 -1.79
C TYR A 20 11.35 -25.32 -2.29
N SER A 21 11.21 -24.99 -3.58
CA SER A 21 11.74 -23.74 -4.17
C SER A 21 10.72 -22.59 -4.22
N TYR A 22 9.42 -22.86 -4.09
CA TYR A 22 8.36 -21.85 -4.26
C TYR A 22 7.79 -21.26 -2.95
N CYS A 23 8.42 -21.49 -1.79
CA CYS A 23 7.91 -20.91 -0.54
C CYS A 23 9.01 -20.45 0.42
N THR A 24 10.03 -19.75 -0.10
CA THR A 24 10.89 -18.88 0.72
C THR A 24 10.81 -17.43 0.26
N THR A 25 9.65 -16.99 -0.23
CA THR A 25 9.38 -15.55 -0.28
C THR A 25 9.09 -15.10 1.14
N GLU A 26 10.15 -14.73 1.85
CA GLU A 26 10.14 -14.02 3.12
C GLU A 26 9.11 -12.88 3.07
N CYS A 27 7.91 -13.15 3.59
CA CYS A 27 6.85 -12.17 3.76
C CYS A 27 7.00 -11.59 5.16
N GLU A 28 8.10 -10.88 5.42
CA GLU A 28 8.31 -10.27 6.73
C GLU A 28 9.05 -8.95 6.59
N GLN A 29 8.30 -7.90 6.28
CA GLN A 29 8.81 -6.53 6.34
C GLN A 29 8.08 -5.80 7.45
N GLY A 30 8.33 -6.25 8.68
CA GLY A 30 8.08 -5.48 9.89
C GLY A 30 8.95 -4.22 9.87
N LYS A 31 8.45 -3.16 9.23
CA LYS A 31 9.14 -1.86 9.17
C LYS A 31 9.29 -1.31 10.58
N ILE A 32 10.50 -1.34 11.14
CA ILE A 32 10.80 -0.72 12.43
C ILE A 32 10.68 0.80 12.29
N MET A 33 9.62 1.35 12.89
CA MET A 33 9.32 2.78 12.87
C MET A 33 10.21 3.52 13.88
N LYS A 34 11.32 4.10 13.40
CA LYS A 34 12.19 4.94 14.24
C LYS A 34 11.48 6.26 14.59
N ILE A 35 11.40 6.57 15.88
CA ILE A 35 10.85 7.85 16.36
C ILE A 35 11.89 8.96 16.07
N ILE A 36 11.57 9.86 15.14
CA ILE A 36 12.44 10.96 14.73
C ILE A 36 11.69 12.29 14.76
N SER A 37 12.41 13.39 15.05
CA SER A 37 11.85 14.73 14.95
C SER A 37 11.77 15.17 13.49
N ARG A 38 10.88 16.14 13.21
CA ARG A 38 10.73 16.70 11.85
C ARG A 38 12.04 17.27 11.31
N LYS A 39 12.82 17.96 12.14
CA LYS A 39 14.13 18.54 11.75
C LYS A 39 15.08 17.44 11.27
N LYS A 40 15.24 16.38 12.08
CA LYS A 40 16.04 15.22 11.70
C LYS A 40 15.54 14.57 10.42
N ALA A 41 14.24 14.44 10.24
CA ALA A 41 13.67 13.87 9.01
C ALA A 41 14.01 14.69 7.75
N VAL A 42 14.01 16.03 7.85
CA VAL A 42 14.44 16.93 6.75
C VAL A 42 15.93 16.75 6.46
N GLU A 43 16.78 16.75 7.49
CA GLU A 43 18.23 16.56 7.36
C GLU A 43 18.56 15.21 6.69
N PHE A 44 17.81 14.16 7.01
CA PHE A 44 17.95 12.83 6.39
C PHE A 44 17.26 12.70 5.03
N GLY A 45 16.61 13.76 4.50
CA GLY A 45 15.88 13.69 3.23
C GLY A 45 14.67 12.75 3.25
N GLN A 46 14.14 12.42 4.43
CA GLN A 46 12.99 11.53 4.57
C GLN A 46 11.69 12.28 4.27
N THR A 47 10.87 11.71 3.39
CA THR A 47 9.56 12.28 3.05
C THR A 47 8.52 12.12 4.17
N ARG A 48 8.78 11.19 5.10
CA ARG A 48 7.89 10.83 6.20
C ARG A 48 8.67 10.62 7.48
N PHE A 49 8.03 10.90 8.61
CA PHE A 49 8.60 10.70 9.93
C PHE A 49 7.56 10.20 10.92
N TYR A 50 8.00 9.49 11.96
CA TYR A 50 7.14 9.03 13.03
C TYR A 50 7.52 9.68 14.34
N THR A 51 6.53 10.20 15.07
CA THR A 51 6.75 10.90 16.35
C THR A 51 6.33 10.07 17.56
N GLY A 52 5.72 8.90 17.38
CA GLY A 52 5.12 8.13 18.48
C GLY A 52 3.85 8.73 19.07
N LYS A 53 3.46 9.96 18.68
CA LYS A 53 2.31 10.67 19.21
C LYS A 53 1.12 10.61 18.25
N PRO A 54 -0.10 10.33 18.75
CA PRO A 54 -1.30 10.31 17.92
C PRO A 54 -1.56 11.68 17.28
N CYS A 55 -2.18 11.70 16.11
CA CYS A 55 -2.63 12.94 15.48
C CYS A 55 -3.85 13.52 16.24
N LYS A 56 -4.28 14.75 15.89
CA LYS A 56 -5.46 15.39 16.50
C LYS A 56 -6.75 14.54 16.37
N LYS A 57 -6.80 13.69 15.35
CA LYS A 57 -7.92 12.75 15.09
C LYS A 57 -7.70 11.37 15.72
N GLY A 58 -6.66 11.17 16.53
CA GLY A 58 -6.36 9.91 17.21
C GLY A 58 -5.56 8.89 16.38
N HIS A 59 -5.14 9.20 15.15
CA HIS A 59 -4.39 8.24 14.33
C HIS A 59 -2.93 8.10 14.77
N ILE A 60 -2.46 6.87 14.90
CA ILE A 60 -1.06 6.51 15.10
C ILE A 60 -0.48 6.14 13.74
N ALA A 61 0.18 7.09 13.07
CA ALA A 61 0.73 6.92 11.73
C ALA A 61 1.94 7.82 11.51
N GLU A 62 2.72 7.52 10.47
CA GLU A 62 3.72 8.44 9.93
C GLU A 62 3.08 9.79 9.55
N ARG A 63 3.88 10.84 9.58
CA ARG A 63 3.54 12.21 9.19
C ARG A 63 4.41 12.64 8.03
N PHE A 64 3.85 13.42 7.12
CA PHE A 64 4.62 13.96 5.99
C PHE A 64 5.54 15.08 6.44
N THR A 65 6.78 15.07 5.95
CA THR A 65 7.77 16.12 6.25
C THR A 65 7.40 17.47 5.64
N SER A 66 6.66 17.48 4.52
CA SER A 66 6.18 18.68 3.83
C SER A 66 5.11 19.44 4.63
N ASN A 67 4.00 18.78 4.95
CA ASN A 67 2.82 19.45 5.50
C ASN A 67 2.59 19.12 6.99
N GLY A 68 3.30 18.15 7.56
CA GLY A 68 3.11 17.69 8.94
C GLY A 68 1.82 16.88 9.18
N VAL A 69 1.04 16.65 8.12
CA VAL A 69 -0.22 15.90 8.16
C VAL A 69 0.06 14.40 8.30
N CYS A 70 -0.80 13.71 9.06
CA CYS A 70 -0.71 12.27 9.22
C CYS A 70 -1.13 11.54 7.93
N VAL A 71 -0.47 10.43 7.58
CA VAL A 71 -0.73 9.70 6.31
C VAL A 71 -2.19 9.30 6.19
N THR A 72 -2.79 8.79 7.27
CA THR A 72 -4.20 8.39 7.29
C THR A 72 -5.17 9.57 7.16
N CYS A 73 -4.80 10.72 7.72
CA CYS A 73 -5.57 11.97 7.58
C CYS A 73 -5.59 12.39 6.11
N ALA A 74 -4.42 12.42 5.47
CA ALA A 74 -4.27 12.81 4.08
C ALA A 74 -5.04 11.86 3.14
N ALA A 75 -4.95 10.56 3.38
CA ALA A 75 -5.70 9.55 2.62
C ALA A 75 -7.22 9.75 2.74
N LYS A 76 -7.73 10.01 3.95
CA LYS A 76 -9.14 10.32 4.17
C LYS A 76 -9.57 11.57 3.41
N HIS A 77 -8.81 12.67 3.56
CA HIS A 77 -9.10 13.92 2.86
C HIS A 77 -9.10 13.74 1.33
N ALA A 78 -8.16 12.99 0.77
CA ALA A 78 -8.10 12.70 -0.65
C ALA A 78 -9.30 11.86 -1.13
N SER A 79 -9.73 10.88 -0.33
CA SER A 79 -10.92 10.06 -0.63
C SER A 79 -12.20 10.91 -0.65
N ASP A 80 -12.38 11.73 0.39
CA ASP A 80 -13.56 12.59 0.54
C ASP A 80 -13.63 13.62 -0.60
N TYR A 81 -12.50 14.25 -0.93
CA TYR A 81 -12.41 15.19 -2.05
C TYR A 81 -12.76 14.52 -3.39
N ARG A 82 -12.25 13.32 -3.66
CA ARG A 82 -12.56 12.58 -4.90
C ARG A 82 -14.05 12.27 -5.02
N LYS A 83 -14.70 11.88 -3.92
CA LYS A 83 -16.15 11.60 -3.90
C LYS A 83 -16.94 12.86 -4.23
N GLU A 84 -16.58 13.98 -3.62
CA GLU A 84 -17.27 15.25 -3.84
C GLU A 84 -17.14 15.71 -5.30
N ILE A 85 -15.92 15.70 -5.85
CA ILE A 85 -15.70 16.05 -7.25
C ILE A 85 -16.51 15.14 -8.20
N ASN A 86 -16.54 13.83 -7.95
CA ASN A 86 -17.34 12.91 -8.75
C ASN A 86 -18.85 13.23 -8.69
N ARG A 87 -19.36 13.62 -7.52
CA ARG A 87 -20.76 14.02 -7.35
C ARG A 87 -21.07 15.28 -8.16
N LEU A 88 -20.22 16.30 -8.08
CA LEU A 88 -20.36 17.54 -8.83
C LEU A 88 -20.32 17.29 -10.34
N LEU A 89 -19.38 16.46 -10.81
CA LEU A 89 -19.30 16.06 -12.22
C LEU A 89 -20.55 15.32 -12.69
N GLN A 90 -21.12 14.43 -11.85
CA GLN A 90 -22.35 13.73 -12.18
C GLN A 90 -23.54 14.69 -12.28
N GLN A 91 -23.66 15.64 -11.35
CA GLN A 91 -24.71 16.67 -11.39
C GLN A 91 -24.60 17.52 -12.65
N ALA A 92 -23.40 18.01 -12.98
CA ALA A 92 -23.16 18.79 -14.19
C ALA A 92 -23.55 18.00 -15.46
N ARG A 93 -23.16 16.72 -15.55
CA ARG A 93 -23.54 15.84 -16.68
C ARG A 93 -25.05 15.67 -16.81
N LYS A 94 -25.77 15.54 -15.69
CA LYS A 94 -27.24 15.45 -15.70
C LYS A 94 -27.88 16.73 -16.19
N MET A 95 -27.38 17.90 -15.75
CA MET A 95 -27.90 19.20 -16.18
C MET A 95 -27.71 19.41 -17.69
N VAL A 96 -26.53 19.07 -18.22
CA VAL A 96 -26.28 19.19 -19.67
C VAL A 96 -27.22 18.29 -20.47
N ARG A 97 -27.45 17.05 -20.05
CA ARG A 97 -28.40 16.14 -20.73
C ARG A 97 -29.82 16.69 -20.71
N ALA A 98 -30.29 17.15 -19.54
CA ALA A 98 -31.63 17.72 -19.40
C ALA A 98 -31.83 18.96 -20.29
N ALA A 99 -30.80 19.79 -20.47
CA ALA A 99 -30.86 20.95 -21.36
C ALA A 99 -30.98 20.56 -22.85
N GLN A 100 -30.40 19.42 -23.24
CA GLN A 100 -30.45 18.92 -24.62
C GLN A 100 -31.79 18.28 -24.98
N GLU A 101 -32.53 17.76 -24.00
CA GLU A 101 -33.83 17.11 -24.23
C GLU A 101 -34.98 18.13 -24.41
N VAL A 102 -34.74 19.41 -24.11
CA VAL A 102 -35.75 20.49 -24.16
C VAL A 102 -35.64 21.33 -25.45
N SER A 103 -34.64 21.05 -26.31
CA SER A 103 -34.47 21.67 -27.63
C SER A 103 -35.03 20.79 -28.74
#